data_AF-A0A9D9CR27-F1
#
_entry.id   AF-A0A9D9CR27-F1
#
_cell.length_a   1.000
_cell.length_b   1.000
_cell.length_c   1.000
_cell.angle_alpha   90.00
_cell.angle_beta   90.00
_cell.angle_gamma   90.00
#
_symmetry.space_group_name_H-M   'P 1'
#
loop_
_entity.id
_entity.type
_entity.pdbx_description
1 polymer ?
#
loop_
_entity_poly.entity_id
_entity_poly.type
_entity_poly.pdbx_seq_one_letter_code
_entity_poly.pdbx_strand_id
1 'polypeptide(L)'
;MAEKISRRSFLKTGAIAAGALGIGFYGGTRIRTNNPFDTIIKNGTIYTGDGKAPIIGDVGIKNGKIAAIGNLGNYADNILDVHGLAVSPGFVDIHSHTDTNLLVAPKGDSRIFQGVTTDIGGNCGDSPFPYSDAYFKTKKDTIRHGYPFWQDV
;
A
#
# COMPACT_ATOMS: atom_id res chain seq x y z
N MET A 1 -50.40 22.02 4.46
CA MET A 1 -49.40 22.96 3.92
C MET A 1 -48.08 22.66 4.62
N ALA A 2 -47.05 22.25 3.88
CA ALA A 2 -45.76 21.88 4.48
C ALA A 2 -45.03 23.14 4.97
N GLU A 3 -44.69 23.19 6.25
CA GLU A 3 -44.00 24.32 6.85
C GLU A 3 -42.56 24.37 6.30
N LYS A 4 -42.23 25.44 5.58
CA LYS A 4 -40.91 25.64 4.95
C LYS A 4 -39.89 25.97 6.04
N ILE A 5 -39.06 25.00 6.42
CA ILE A 5 -37.97 25.22 7.38
C ILE A 5 -36.99 26.24 6.79
N SER A 6 -36.85 27.39 7.45
CA SER A 6 -35.90 28.43 7.04
C SER A 6 -34.47 28.04 7.43
N ARG A 7 -33.48 28.49 6.65
CA ARG A 7 -32.05 28.27 6.93
C ARG A 7 -31.65 28.70 8.35
N ARG A 8 -32.27 29.76 8.87
CA ARG A 8 -32.05 30.25 10.24
C ARG A 8 -32.63 29.32 11.30
N SER A 9 -33.80 28.72 11.04
CA SER A 9 -34.41 27.71 11.90
C SER A 9 -33.55 26.44 11.93
N PHE A 10 -33.11 25.97 10.76
CA PHE A 10 -32.22 24.81 10.65
C PHE A 10 -30.91 24.99 11.42
N LEU A 11 -30.24 26.15 11.30
CA LEU A 11 -28.99 26.42 12.01
C LEU A 11 -29.19 26.51 13.54
N LYS A 12 -30.30 27.09 14.01
CA LYS A 12 -30.60 27.16 15.45
C LYS A 12 -30.90 25.79 16.03
N THR A 13 -31.72 24.98 15.34
CA THR A 13 -32.06 23.62 15.77
C THR A 13 -30.84 22.71 15.75
N GLY A 14 -29.98 22.83 14.72
CA GLY A 14 -28.73 22.07 14.61
C GLY A 14 -27.71 22.39 15.71
N ALA A 15 -27.56 23.65 16.11
CA ALA A 15 -26.64 24.05 17.18
C ALA A 15 -27.06 23.49 18.56
N ILE A 16 -28.37 23.42 18.83
CA ILE A 16 -28.91 22.86 20.07
C ILE A 16 -28.73 21.34 20.11
N ALA A 17 -28.96 20.65 19.00
CA ALA A 17 -28.72 19.21 18.89
C ALA A 17 -27.23 18.86 19.08
N ALA A 18 -26.31 19.64 18.52
CA ALA A 18 -24.88 19.47 18.73
C ALA A 18 -24.46 19.74 20.19
N GLY A 19 -25.05 20.72 20.86
CA GLY A 19 -24.82 21.00 22.28
C GLY A 19 -25.34 19.90 23.21
N ALA A 20 -26.52 19.31 22.90
CA ALA A 20 -27.10 18.20 23.68
C ALA A 20 -26.34 16.87 23.49
N LEU A 21 -25.73 16.65 22.32
CA LEU A 21 -24.86 15.49 22.06
C LEU A 21 -23.42 15.69 22.58
N GLY A 22 -23.01 16.94 22.81
CA GLY A 22 -21.62 17.30 23.13
C GLY A 22 -21.16 17.03 24.57
N ILE A 23 -22.06 16.67 25.50
CA ILE A 23 -21.71 16.46 26.92
C ILE A 23 -21.53 14.95 27.25
N GLY A 24 -21.93 14.03 26.36
CA GLY A 24 -21.94 12.59 26.62
C GLY A 24 -20.97 11.72 25.82
N PHE A 25 -20.27 12.24 24.80
CA PHE A 25 -19.40 11.45 23.93
C PHE A 25 -17.92 11.80 24.15
N TYR A 26 -17.34 11.28 25.23
CA TYR A 26 -15.87 11.27 25.46
C TYR A 26 -15.12 10.25 24.58
N GLY A 27 -15.82 9.56 23.67
CA GLY A 27 -15.21 8.77 22.61
C GLY A 27 -15.30 9.55 21.31
N GLY A 28 -14.22 10.22 20.90
CA GLY A 28 -14.18 11.02 19.69
C GLY A 28 -14.67 10.25 18.48
N THR A 29 -15.90 10.52 18.05
CA THR A 29 -16.44 10.07 16.78
C THR A 29 -15.62 10.76 15.69
N ARG A 30 -14.56 10.11 15.24
CA ARG A 30 -13.84 10.55 14.04
C ARG A 30 -14.81 10.40 12.88
N ILE A 31 -15.39 11.51 12.43
CA ILE A 31 -16.00 11.58 11.11
C ILE A 31 -14.86 11.34 10.12
N ARG A 32 -14.69 10.09 9.68
CA ARG A 32 -13.82 9.77 8.55
C ARG A 32 -14.59 10.09 7.29
N THR A 33 -14.20 11.15 6.61
CA THR A 33 -14.60 11.34 5.21
C THR A 33 -14.00 10.18 4.42
N ASN A 34 -14.81 9.49 3.61
CA ASN A 34 -14.27 8.46 2.72
C ASN A 34 -13.48 9.18 1.62
N ASN A 35 -12.18 9.29 1.80
CA ASN A 35 -11.32 9.89 0.78
C ASN A 35 -11.36 9.03 -0.49
N PRO A 36 -11.36 9.66 -1.68
CA PRO A 36 -11.38 8.96 -2.95
C PRO A 36 -10.16 8.05 -3.13
N PHE A 37 -9.04 8.35 -2.43
CA PHE A 37 -7.82 7.56 -2.43
C PHE A 37 -7.33 7.30 -0.99
N ASP A 38 -6.70 6.14 -0.78
CA ASP A 38 -5.96 5.85 0.46
C ASP A 38 -4.55 6.44 0.38
N THR A 39 -3.99 6.54 -0.81
CA THR A 39 -2.68 7.15 -1.07
C THR A 39 -2.66 7.87 -2.41
N ILE A 40 -2.08 9.05 -2.46
CA ILE A 40 -1.66 9.70 -3.71
C ILE A 40 -0.14 9.77 -3.73
N ILE A 41 0.46 9.23 -4.78
CA ILE A 41 1.86 9.48 -5.15
C ILE A 41 1.84 10.67 -6.10
N LYS A 42 2.44 11.80 -5.71
CA LYS A 42 2.20 13.11 -6.31
C LYS A 42 3.40 13.64 -7.09
N ASN A 43 3.13 14.34 -8.19
CA ASN A 43 4.13 15.07 -8.99
C ASN A 43 5.25 14.19 -9.58
N GLY A 44 4.99 12.89 -9.78
CA GLY A 44 5.98 11.95 -10.29
C GLY A 44 6.15 12.01 -11.81
N THR A 45 7.30 11.56 -12.29
CA THR A 45 7.48 11.18 -13.71
C THR A 45 7.04 9.74 -13.89
N ILE A 46 5.83 9.54 -14.41
CA ILE A 46 5.15 8.24 -14.45
C ILE A 46 5.52 7.50 -15.72
N TYR A 47 6.14 6.33 -15.55
CA TYR A 47 6.42 5.36 -16.59
C TYR A 47 5.39 4.24 -16.49
N THR A 48 4.55 4.08 -17.51
CA THR A 48 3.47 3.07 -17.56
C THR A 48 3.96 1.65 -17.88
N GLY A 49 5.22 1.50 -18.31
CA GLY A 49 5.80 0.21 -18.70
C GLY A 49 5.42 -0.26 -20.11
N ASP A 50 4.60 0.50 -20.85
CA ASP A 50 4.19 0.20 -22.23
C ASP A 50 5.14 0.77 -23.30
N GLY A 51 6.31 1.27 -22.89
CA GLY A 51 7.34 1.82 -23.77
C GLY A 51 7.04 3.22 -24.33
N LYS A 52 5.91 3.84 -23.97
CA LYS A 52 5.61 5.22 -24.37
C LYS A 52 6.42 6.23 -23.55
N ALA A 53 6.42 7.48 -24.01
CA ALA A 53 6.99 8.59 -23.26
C ALA A 53 6.31 8.73 -21.89
N PRO A 54 7.05 9.05 -20.82
CA PRO A 54 6.48 9.21 -19.50
C PRO A 54 5.59 10.45 -19.41
N ILE A 55 4.68 10.45 -18.43
CA ILE A 55 3.79 11.58 -18.14
C ILE A 55 4.09 12.16 -16.76
N ILE A 56 3.98 13.47 -16.61
CA ILE A 56 4.06 14.11 -15.28
C ILE A 56 2.68 14.10 -14.66
N GLY A 57 2.55 13.61 -13.43
CA GLY A 57 1.29 13.64 -12.70
C GLY A 57 1.31 12.81 -11.43
N ASP A 58 0.10 12.42 -11.01
CA ASP A 58 -0.16 11.72 -9.77
C ASP A 58 -0.71 10.32 -10.04
N VAL A 59 -0.44 9.39 -9.12
CA VAL A 59 -1.05 8.05 -9.08
C VAL A 59 -1.86 7.93 -7.80
N GLY A 60 -3.17 7.71 -7.95
CA GLY A 60 -4.10 7.50 -6.85
C GLY A 60 -4.33 6.02 -6.60
N ILE A 61 -4.16 5.59 -5.35
CA ILE A 61 -4.34 4.20 -4.91
C ILE A 61 -5.56 4.12 -4.00
N LYS A 62 -6.45 3.16 -4.27
CA LYS A 62 -7.60 2.84 -3.41
C LYS A 62 -7.74 1.33 -3.27
N ASN A 63 -7.87 0.84 -2.05
CA ASN A 63 -8.02 -0.58 -1.70
C ASN A 63 -6.96 -1.47 -2.38
N GLY A 64 -5.69 -1.03 -2.34
CA GLY A 64 -4.55 -1.76 -2.91
C GLY A 64 -4.49 -1.79 -4.44
N LYS A 65 -5.30 -0.98 -5.15
CA LYS A 65 -5.31 -0.88 -6.61
C LYS A 65 -5.05 0.54 -7.07
N ILE A 66 -4.44 0.67 -8.26
CA ILE A 66 -4.37 1.96 -8.97
C ILE A 66 -5.80 2.33 -9.38
N ALA A 67 -6.33 3.42 -8.82
CA ALA A 67 -7.68 3.89 -9.04
C ALA A 67 -7.75 5.01 -10.09
N ALA A 68 -6.70 5.84 -10.19
CA ALA A 68 -6.60 6.90 -11.17
C ALA A 68 -5.15 7.32 -11.42
N ILE A 69 -4.90 7.91 -12.59
CA ILE A 69 -3.65 8.58 -12.95
C ILE A 69 -3.99 9.94 -13.56
N GLY A 70 -3.31 11.01 -13.16
CA GLY A 70 -3.55 12.36 -13.67
C GLY A 70 -3.28 13.45 -12.64
N ASN A 71 -4.01 14.56 -12.68
CA ASN A 71 -3.97 15.58 -11.62
C ASN A 71 -5.09 15.29 -10.61
N LEU A 72 -4.75 14.81 -9.42
CA LEU A 72 -5.70 14.22 -8.46
C LEU A 72 -5.98 15.11 -7.24
N GLY A 73 -5.33 16.27 -7.13
CA GLY A 73 -5.49 17.16 -5.99
C GLY A 73 -4.82 16.60 -4.72
N ASN A 74 -5.51 16.70 -3.58
CA ASN A 74 -4.99 16.34 -2.25
C ASN A 74 -6.00 15.53 -1.40
N TYR A 75 -6.90 14.79 -2.04
CA TYR A 75 -7.98 14.08 -1.34
C TYR A 75 -7.60 12.62 -1.08
N ALA A 76 -6.66 12.40 -0.16
CA ALA A 76 -6.21 11.07 0.22
C ALA A 76 -5.89 10.98 1.71
N ASP A 77 -5.93 9.76 2.25
CA ASP A 77 -5.46 9.52 3.63
C ASP A 77 -3.95 9.76 3.76
N ASN A 78 -3.18 9.45 2.72
CA ASN A 78 -1.74 9.68 2.64
C ASN A 78 -1.38 10.38 1.32
N ILE A 79 -0.45 11.33 1.37
CA ILE A 79 0.09 12.00 0.18
C ILE A 79 1.60 11.91 0.26
N LEU A 80 2.22 11.38 -0.81
CA LEU A 80 3.65 11.28 -0.96
C LEU A 80 4.07 12.12 -2.17
N ASP A 81 4.74 13.25 -1.93
CA ASP A 81 5.30 14.07 -2.99
C ASP A 81 6.63 13.49 -3.48
N VAL A 82 6.70 13.15 -4.76
CA VAL A 82 7.85 12.50 -5.40
C VAL A 82 8.36 13.32 -6.60
N HIS A 83 8.19 14.64 -6.55
CA HIS A 83 8.71 15.53 -7.59
C HIS A 83 10.19 15.26 -7.92
N GLY A 84 10.48 15.14 -9.21
CA GLY A 84 11.83 14.84 -9.72
C GLY A 84 12.22 13.36 -9.66
N LEU A 85 11.34 12.49 -9.14
CA LEU A 85 11.54 11.04 -9.12
C LEU A 85 10.68 10.33 -10.16
N ALA A 86 11.11 9.13 -10.53
CA ALA A 86 10.35 8.23 -11.39
C ALA A 86 9.31 7.45 -10.58
N VAL A 87 8.13 7.24 -11.16
CA VAL A 87 7.11 6.32 -10.67
C VAL A 87 6.91 5.26 -11.73
N SER A 88 7.14 4.00 -11.40
CA SER A 88 6.97 2.86 -12.31
C SER A 88 6.11 1.77 -11.67
N PRO A 89 5.60 0.81 -12.46
CA PRO A 89 5.24 -0.49 -11.92
C PRO A 89 6.40 -1.07 -11.09
N GLY A 90 6.06 -1.83 -10.06
CA GLY A 90 7.04 -2.64 -9.36
C GLY A 90 7.69 -3.65 -10.30
N PHE A 91 8.99 -3.93 -10.09
CA PHE A 91 9.72 -4.81 -10.98
C PHE A 91 9.33 -6.27 -10.77
N VAL A 92 9.31 -7.02 -11.86
CA VAL A 92 9.06 -8.46 -11.88
C VAL A 92 10.39 -9.15 -12.16
N ASP A 93 10.95 -9.83 -11.15
CA ASP A 93 12.14 -10.64 -11.30
C ASP A 93 11.72 -12.03 -11.82
N ILE A 94 11.99 -12.27 -13.09
CA ILE A 94 11.62 -13.51 -13.77
C ILE A 94 12.57 -14.67 -13.47
N HIS A 95 13.70 -14.41 -12.79
CA HIS A 95 14.73 -15.40 -12.56
C HIS A 95 15.31 -15.26 -11.16
N SER A 96 14.57 -15.80 -10.19
CA SER A 96 14.95 -15.76 -8.78
C SER A 96 15.21 -17.16 -8.21
N HIS A 97 15.95 -17.16 -7.10
CA HIS A 97 16.13 -18.29 -6.18
C HIS A 97 15.74 -17.91 -4.75
N THR A 98 14.76 -17.00 -4.62
CA THR A 98 14.27 -16.48 -3.34
C THR A 98 13.38 -17.50 -2.62
N ASP A 99 12.99 -18.58 -3.31
CA ASP A 99 12.05 -19.62 -2.88
C ASP A 99 12.28 -20.12 -1.46
N THR A 100 13.54 -20.34 -1.09
CA THR A 100 13.93 -20.83 0.24
C THR A 100 14.47 -19.72 1.16
N ASN A 101 14.92 -18.60 0.60
CA ASN A 101 15.44 -17.46 1.39
C ASN A 101 14.33 -16.75 2.16
N LEU A 102 13.10 -16.69 1.62
CA LEU A 102 11.94 -16.13 2.34
C LEU A 102 11.61 -16.89 3.64
N LEU A 103 12.09 -18.13 3.80
CA LEU A 103 11.90 -18.90 5.04
C LEU A 103 12.66 -18.33 6.24
N VAL A 104 13.74 -17.59 5.97
CA VAL A 104 14.59 -16.96 6.99
C VAL A 104 14.55 -15.44 6.93
N ALA A 105 14.25 -14.86 5.78
CA ALA A 105 14.10 -13.42 5.57
C ALA A 105 12.70 -13.12 4.99
N PRO A 106 11.62 -13.27 5.79
CA PRO A 106 10.25 -13.25 5.29
C PRO A 106 9.80 -11.89 4.75
N LYS A 107 10.50 -10.81 5.11
CA LYS A 107 10.27 -9.47 4.58
C LYS A 107 10.77 -9.29 3.14
N GLY A 108 11.72 -10.11 2.69
CA GLY A 108 12.28 -10.01 1.35
C GLY A 108 13.02 -8.68 1.11
N ASP A 109 13.64 -8.10 2.15
CA ASP A 109 14.22 -6.74 2.12
C ASP A 109 15.17 -6.51 0.93
N SER A 110 15.98 -7.51 0.57
CA SER A 110 16.89 -7.44 -0.59
C SER A 110 16.15 -7.16 -1.89
N ARG A 111 14.93 -7.69 -2.06
CA ARG A 111 14.08 -7.52 -3.25
C ARG A 111 13.43 -6.15 -3.25
N ILE A 112 12.86 -5.77 -2.11
CA ILE A 112 12.17 -4.49 -1.93
C ILE A 112 13.12 -3.32 -2.16
N PHE A 113 14.36 -3.38 -1.65
CA PHE A 113 15.35 -2.32 -1.85
C PHE A 113 15.79 -2.13 -3.30
N GLN A 114 15.55 -3.12 -4.16
CA GLN A 114 15.81 -3.04 -5.59
C GLN A 114 14.56 -2.62 -6.39
N GLY A 115 13.40 -2.46 -5.74
CA GLY A 115 12.13 -2.16 -6.38
C GLY A 115 11.38 -3.39 -6.93
N VAL A 116 11.81 -4.61 -6.58
CA VAL A 116 11.14 -5.84 -6.98
C VAL A 116 9.89 -6.05 -6.12
N THR A 117 8.75 -6.26 -6.77
CA THR A 117 7.46 -6.54 -6.12
C THR A 117 6.94 -7.95 -6.37
N THR A 118 7.49 -8.65 -7.37
CA THR A 118 7.09 -10.01 -7.74
C THR A 118 8.31 -10.81 -8.17
N ASP A 119 8.49 -11.99 -7.57
CA ASP A 119 9.49 -12.98 -7.95
C ASP A 119 8.82 -14.16 -8.67
N ILE A 120 9.48 -14.69 -9.71
CA ILE A 120 9.20 -16.01 -10.29
C ILE A 120 10.30 -16.96 -9.81
N GLY A 121 9.89 -17.98 -9.05
CA GLY A 121 10.75 -19.02 -8.49
C GLY A 121 10.77 -20.30 -9.33
N GLY A 122 11.37 -21.37 -8.79
CA GLY A 122 11.43 -22.67 -9.46
C GLY A 122 12.43 -22.74 -10.62
N ASN A 123 13.42 -21.85 -10.63
CA ASN A 123 14.37 -21.72 -11.74
C ASN A 123 15.47 -22.80 -11.71
N CYS A 124 16.12 -23.00 -12.85
CA CYS A 124 17.30 -23.87 -12.99
C CYS A 124 17.06 -25.34 -12.60
N GLY A 125 15.81 -25.81 -12.66
CA GLY A 125 15.44 -27.17 -12.29
C GLY A 125 15.37 -27.43 -10.78
N ASP A 126 15.42 -26.38 -9.96
CA ASP A 126 15.26 -26.46 -8.51
C ASP A 126 13.95 -25.81 -8.06
N SER A 127 13.21 -26.50 -7.20
CA SER A 127 12.02 -25.97 -6.55
C SER A 127 11.90 -26.54 -5.14
N PRO A 128 11.42 -25.76 -4.15
CA PRO A 128 11.21 -26.23 -2.79
C PRO A 128 10.04 -27.22 -2.66
N PHE A 129 9.31 -27.47 -3.75
CA PHE A 129 8.21 -28.43 -3.78
C PHE A 129 8.41 -29.44 -4.92
N PRO A 130 8.09 -30.73 -4.72
CA PRO A 130 7.66 -31.34 -3.45
C PRO A 130 8.85 -31.66 -2.53
N TYR A 131 8.92 -31.00 -1.38
CA TYR A 131 9.80 -31.39 -0.27
C TYR A 131 8.98 -32.07 0.83
N SER A 132 9.56 -33.07 1.51
CA SER A 132 8.97 -33.59 2.74
C SER A 132 9.11 -32.57 3.87
N ASP A 133 8.21 -32.58 4.85
CA ASP A 133 8.28 -31.68 6.02
C ASP A 133 9.63 -31.80 6.75
N ALA A 134 10.18 -33.00 6.84
CA ALA A 134 11.47 -33.27 7.48
C ALA A 134 12.64 -32.62 6.70
N TYR A 135 12.61 -32.70 5.37
CA TYR A 135 13.62 -32.07 4.53
C TYR A 135 13.46 -30.55 4.53
N PHE A 136 12.23 -30.05 4.48
CA PHE A 136 11.93 -28.62 4.57
C PHE A 136 12.45 -28.00 5.87
N LYS A 137 12.21 -28.66 7.01
CA LYS A 137 12.76 -28.23 8.30
C LYS A 137 14.28 -28.20 8.30
N THR A 138 14.92 -29.28 7.85
CA THR A 138 16.38 -29.37 7.75
C THR A 138 16.94 -28.24 6.88
N LYS A 139 16.36 -28.00 5.71
CA LYS A 139 16.80 -26.94 4.78
C LYS A 139 16.67 -25.56 5.41
N LYS A 140 15.54 -25.27 6.08
CA LYS A 140 15.33 -24.01 6.80
C LYS A 140 16.39 -23.80 7.89
N ASP A 141 16.68 -24.82 8.69
CA ASP A 141 17.67 -24.73 9.75
C ASP A 141 19.10 -24.55 9.18
N THR A 142 19.44 -25.22 8.08
CA THR A 142 20.72 -25.03 7.37
C THR A 142 20.87 -23.59 6.86
N ILE A 143 19.83 -23.03 6.24
CA ILE A 143 19.86 -21.65 5.74
C ILE A 143 20.01 -20.66 6.90
N ARG A 144 19.32 -20.87 8.02
CA ARG A 144 19.47 -20.02 9.22
C ARG A 144 20.91 -19.96 9.73
N HIS A 145 21.59 -21.10 9.80
CA HIS A 145 23.00 -21.16 10.22
C HIS A 145 23.94 -20.43 9.24
N GLY A 146 23.64 -20.49 7.94
CA GLY A 146 24.41 -19.79 6.91
C GLY A 146 24.24 -18.26 6.90
N TYR A 147 23.11 -17.76 7.40
CA TYR A 147 22.76 -16.33 7.40
C TYR A 147 22.47 -15.80 8.82
N PRO A 148 23.48 -15.74 9.72
CA PRO A 148 23.28 -15.35 11.12
C PRO A 148 22.78 -13.90 11.30
N PHE A 149 23.09 -13.00 10.36
CA PHE A 149 22.69 -11.59 10.41
C PHE A 149 21.19 -11.34 10.25
N TRP A 150 20.44 -12.30 9.69
CA TRP A 150 19.01 -12.14 9.38
C TRP A 150 18.10 -12.89 10.35
N GLN A 151 18.62 -13.34 11.51
CA GLN A 151 17.85 -14.14 12.46
C GLN A 151 16.94 -13.30 13.38
N ASP A 152 17.23 -12.01 13.56
CA ASP A 152 16.57 -11.13 14.53
C ASP A 152 15.62 -10.09 13.90
N VAL A 153 15.34 -10.17 12.59
CA VAL A 153 14.59 -9.16 11.82
C VAL A 153 13.20 -9.61 11.40
#